data_AF-A0A163JEA4-F1
#
_entry.id   AF-A0A163JEA4-F1
#
_cell.length_a   1.000
_cell.length_b   1.000
_cell.length_c   1.000
_cell.angle_alpha   90.00
_cell.angle_beta   90.00
_cell.angle_gamma   90.00
#
_symmetry.space_group_name_H-M   'P 1'
#
loop_
_entity.id
_entity.type
_entity.pdbx_description
1 polymer ?
#
loop_
_entity_poly.entity_id
_entity_poly.type
_entity_poly.pdbx_seq_one_letter_code
_entity_poly.pdbx_strand_id
1 'polypeptide(L)'
;MLSISQDTHLQYSQDTTQLSITIHNKSTVAIPVKVATATLDFKSVSHAASDSQPELPSAAPLTATDDASLFLSPSSSIVLQPTCQHTEDLKIITSTTQQYNGRIQIQVLPVNYPALDSVSITHSFGIYLIDQMKKSIVHPPQQHQQEEGHEWTYQGQFLREMFDMDPVMALEQGMFVCLESSDGTKVLCRIDGDNGDSVKVCFFGANKDLVRSLVHELDSLDV
;
A
#
# COMPACT_ATOMS: atom_id res chain seq x y z
N MET A 1 -22.76 -6.65 -22.51
CA MET A 1 -21.43 -6.01 -22.65
C MET A 1 -20.58 -6.47 -21.48
N LEU A 2 -19.36 -6.94 -21.70
CA LEU A 2 -18.42 -7.20 -20.60
C LEU A 2 -17.82 -5.86 -20.16
N SER A 3 -17.64 -5.68 -18.87
CA SER A 3 -16.87 -4.56 -18.34
C SER A 3 -16.06 -5.04 -17.15
N ILE A 4 -14.83 -4.58 -17.03
CA ILE A 4 -14.03 -4.74 -15.83
C ILE A 4 -14.17 -3.43 -15.06
N SER A 5 -14.52 -3.52 -13.78
CA SER A 5 -14.38 -2.40 -12.87
C SER A 5 -13.52 -2.85 -11.71
N GLN A 6 -12.59 -2.00 -11.35
CA GLN A 6 -11.72 -2.25 -10.23
C GLN A 6 -12.14 -1.33 -9.11
N ASP A 7 -12.40 -1.94 -7.96
CA ASP A 7 -12.38 -1.23 -6.70
C ASP A 7 -11.06 -1.59 -6.02
N THR A 8 -10.09 -0.68 -6.11
CA THR A 8 -8.84 -0.81 -5.35
C THR A 8 -9.15 -0.45 -3.91
N HIS A 9 -9.64 -1.42 -3.14
CA HIS A 9 -9.74 -1.26 -1.71
C HIS A 9 -8.44 -1.73 -1.06
N LEU A 10 -7.48 -0.81 -0.92
CA LEU A 10 -6.22 -1.08 -0.21
C LEU A 10 -6.53 -1.15 1.29
N GLN A 11 -6.85 -2.35 1.75
CA GLN A 11 -6.90 -2.60 3.18
C GLN A 11 -5.48 -2.90 3.64
N TYR A 12 -4.87 -1.92 4.31
CA TYR A 12 -3.59 -2.08 4.98
C TYR A 12 -3.84 -2.76 6.32
N SER A 13 -3.47 -4.04 6.41
CA SER A 13 -3.21 -4.66 7.71
C SER A 13 -1.70 -4.64 7.93
N GLN A 14 -1.25 -4.73 9.19
CA GLN A 14 0.17 -4.59 9.58
C GLN A 14 1.16 -5.44 8.75
N ASP A 15 0.70 -6.46 8.02
CA ASP A 15 1.53 -7.34 7.21
C ASP A 15 1.06 -7.52 5.75
N THR A 16 -0.04 -6.87 5.33
CA THR A 16 -0.73 -7.26 4.09
C THR A 16 -1.46 -6.10 3.43
N THR A 17 -1.17 -5.85 2.16
CA THR A 17 -2.00 -4.99 1.29
C THR A 17 -2.92 -5.89 0.48
N GLN A 18 -4.24 -5.68 0.57
CA GLN A 18 -5.21 -6.40 -0.26
C GLN A 18 -5.57 -5.58 -1.50
N LEU A 19 -5.66 -6.24 -2.65
CA LEU A 19 -6.13 -5.67 -3.91
C LEU A 19 -7.27 -6.53 -4.45
N SER A 20 -8.46 -5.95 -4.58
CA SER A 20 -9.63 -6.64 -5.15
C SER A 20 -9.82 -6.23 -6.61
N ILE A 21 -10.04 -7.21 -7.48
CA ILE A 21 -10.37 -6.98 -8.90
C ILE A 21 -11.72 -7.63 -9.19
N THR A 22 -12.63 -6.86 -9.79
CA THR A 22 -13.97 -7.34 -10.14
C THR A 22 -14.24 -7.31 -11.64
N ILE A 23 -14.71 -8.43 -12.18
CA ILE A 23 -15.12 -8.55 -13.57
C ILE A 23 -16.64 -8.65 -13.61
N HIS A 24 -17.28 -7.76 -14.36
CA HIS A 24 -18.72 -7.70 -14.47
C HIS A 24 -19.18 -8.24 -15.84
N ASN A 25 -19.99 -9.29 -15.81
CA ASN A 25 -20.77 -9.68 -16.98
C ASN A 25 -22.13 -8.98 -16.96
N LYS A 26 -22.24 -7.84 -17.65
CA LYS A 26 -23.52 -7.12 -17.81
C LYS A 26 -24.37 -7.67 -18.95
N SER A 27 -23.99 -8.79 -19.57
CA SER A 27 -24.81 -9.43 -20.60
C SER A 27 -25.84 -10.38 -19.99
N THR A 28 -26.86 -10.69 -20.79
CA THR A 28 -27.90 -11.66 -20.46
C THR A 28 -27.49 -13.11 -20.76
N VAL A 29 -26.26 -13.32 -21.23
CA VAL A 29 -25.73 -14.64 -21.61
C VAL A 29 -24.48 -14.98 -20.80
N ALA A 30 -24.24 -16.28 -20.61
CA ALA A 30 -23.00 -16.73 -20.00
C ALA A 30 -21.85 -16.51 -20.98
N ILE A 31 -20.77 -15.88 -20.52
CA ILE A 31 -19.59 -15.61 -21.36
C ILE A 31 -18.39 -16.35 -20.75
N PRO A 32 -17.86 -17.38 -21.42
CA PRO A 32 -16.58 -17.95 -21.05
C PRO A 32 -15.50 -16.92 -21.34
N VAL A 33 -14.63 -16.70 -20.36
CA VAL A 33 -13.51 -15.77 -20.45
C VAL A 33 -12.21 -16.47 -20.11
N LYS A 34 -11.12 -15.94 -20.67
CA LYS A 34 -9.75 -16.35 -20.37
C LYS A 34 -8.91 -15.12 -20.08
N VAL A 35 -7.98 -15.22 -19.13
CA VAL A 35 -6.96 -14.19 -18.93
C VAL A 35 -5.90 -14.30 -20.03
N ALA A 36 -5.74 -13.23 -20.79
CA ALA A 36 -4.61 -13.09 -21.73
C ALA A 36 -3.37 -12.54 -21.03
N THR A 37 -3.54 -11.64 -20.09
CA THR A 37 -2.44 -11.03 -19.34
C THR A 37 -2.92 -10.68 -17.94
N ALA A 38 -2.08 -10.97 -16.95
CA ALA A 38 -2.26 -10.62 -15.56
C ALA A 38 -0.86 -10.39 -14.98
N THR A 39 -0.40 -9.14 -15.00
CA THR A 39 0.91 -8.76 -14.45
C THR A 39 0.74 -7.82 -13.29
N LEU A 40 1.63 -7.97 -12.31
CA LEU A 40 1.74 -7.12 -11.14
C LEU A 40 3.20 -6.74 -10.98
N ASP A 41 3.51 -5.49 -11.28
CA ASP A 41 4.86 -4.95 -11.27
C ASP A 41 5.03 -3.99 -10.10
N PHE A 42 6.18 -4.05 -9.43
CA PHE A 42 6.52 -3.14 -8.34
C PHE A 42 7.83 -2.43 -8.64
N LYS A 43 7.84 -1.11 -8.45
CA LYS A 43 9.06 -0.31 -8.46
C LYS A 43 9.29 0.27 -7.07
N SER A 44 10.41 -0.06 -6.45
CA SER A 44 10.81 0.58 -5.20
C SER A 44 11.14 2.06 -5.44
N VAL A 45 10.78 2.90 -4.47
CA VAL A 45 11.16 4.32 -4.46
C VAL A 45 12.39 4.46 -3.57
N SER A 46 13.54 4.76 -4.17
CA SER A 46 14.76 5.07 -3.42
C SER A 46 14.87 6.58 -3.20
N HIS A 47 14.82 7.01 -1.95
CA HIS A 47 15.01 8.42 -1.56
C HIS A 47 16.49 8.78 -1.28
N ALA A 48 17.43 7.91 -1.67
CA ALA A 48 18.86 8.18 -1.52
C ALA A 48 19.30 9.27 -2.50
N ALA A 49 19.80 10.38 -1.97
CA ALA A 49 20.54 11.36 -2.74
C ALA A 49 21.91 10.78 -3.12
N SER A 50 21.99 10.03 -4.22
CA SER A 50 23.11 9.99 -5.17
C SER A 50 22.99 8.76 -6.08
N ASP A 51 23.35 8.99 -7.34
CA ASP A 51 23.49 8.04 -8.42
C ASP A 51 24.12 6.70 -8.03
N SER A 52 23.62 5.66 -8.71
CA SER A 52 24.20 4.32 -8.86
C SER A 52 23.81 3.29 -7.79
N GLN A 53 22.72 2.55 -8.00
CA GLN A 53 22.69 1.12 -7.68
C GLN A 53 21.71 0.34 -8.57
N PRO A 54 21.96 -0.97 -8.77
CA PRO A 54 21.44 -1.79 -9.85
C PRO A 54 19.99 -2.23 -9.60
N GLU A 55 19.33 -2.64 -10.69
CA GLU A 55 18.02 -3.29 -10.72
C GLU A 55 17.83 -4.28 -9.56
N LEU A 56 16.77 -4.05 -8.79
CA LEU A 56 16.35 -4.93 -7.71
C LEU A 56 15.71 -6.23 -8.26
N PRO A 57 15.72 -7.30 -7.46
CA PRO A 57 15.33 -8.65 -7.86
C PRO A 57 13.85 -8.74 -8.21
N SER A 58 13.57 -9.56 -9.22
CA SER A 58 12.24 -10.09 -9.54
C SER A 58 11.50 -10.47 -8.26
N ALA A 59 10.32 -9.87 -8.06
CA ALA A 59 9.43 -10.23 -6.96
C ALA A 59 9.23 -11.75 -6.95
N ALA A 60 9.28 -12.35 -5.75
CA ALA A 60 9.00 -13.76 -5.56
C ALA A 60 7.59 -14.10 -6.07
N PRO A 61 7.37 -15.32 -6.60
CA PRO A 61 6.10 -15.71 -7.20
C PRO A 61 4.97 -15.62 -6.17
N LEU A 62 3.85 -15.04 -6.62
CA LEU A 62 2.57 -15.00 -5.90
C LEU A 62 2.22 -16.42 -5.42
N THR A 63 2.26 -16.69 -4.11
CA THR A 63 1.70 -17.92 -3.55
C THR A 63 0.28 -17.63 -3.07
N ALA A 64 -0.72 -17.95 -3.90
CA ALA A 64 -2.07 -18.16 -3.42
C ALA A 64 -2.48 -19.62 -3.61
N THR A 65 -3.08 -20.15 -2.57
CA THR A 65 -3.65 -21.49 -2.48
C THR A 65 -5.08 -21.44 -2.97
N ASP A 66 -5.32 -21.47 -4.29
CA ASP A 66 -6.61 -21.91 -4.83
C ASP A 66 -6.56 -22.11 -6.35
N ASP A 67 -7.00 -23.29 -6.80
CA ASP A 67 -7.02 -23.73 -8.21
C ASP A 67 -7.96 -22.90 -9.12
N ALA A 68 -8.63 -21.87 -8.59
CA ALA A 68 -9.63 -21.06 -9.28
C ALA A 68 -9.20 -19.60 -9.59
N SER A 69 -7.98 -19.18 -9.24
CA SER A 69 -7.54 -17.81 -9.51
C SER A 69 -7.19 -17.58 -10.99
N LEU A 70 -7.80 -16.56 -11.59
CA LEU A 70 -7.50 -16.01 -12.92
C LEU A 70 -6.04 -15.53 -13.06
N PHE A 71 -5.37 -15.21 -11.93
CA PHE A 71 -4.00 -14.68 -11.91
C PHE A 71 -2.92 -15.77 -11.77
N LEU A 72 -3.24 -16.90 -11.17
CA LEU A 72 -2.27 -17.98 -10.91
C LEU A 72 -2.36 -19.12 -11.92
N SER A 73 -3.52 -19.27 -12.56
CA SER A 73 -3.77 -20.30 -13.56
C SER A 73 -4.23 -19.66 -14.89
N PRO A 74 -3.33 -19.00 -15.66
CA PRO A 74 -3.69 -18.33 -16.92
C PRO A 74 -4.24 -19.27 -18.01
N SER A 75 -4.19 -20.59 -17.80
CA SER A 75 -4.77 -21.62 -18.65
C SER A 75 -6.22 -21.98 -18.29
N SER A 76 -6.74 -21.59 -17.12
CA SER A 76 -8.13 -21.87 -16.75
C SER A 76 -9.09 -20.90 -17.44
N SER A 77 -10.15 -21.43 -18.04
CA SER A 77 -11.26 -20.62 -18.56
C SER A 77 -12.37 -20.57 -17.52
N ILE A 78 -12.84 -19.38 -17.18
CA ILE A 78 -13.96 -19.19 -16.24
C ILE A 78 -15.21 -18.82 -17.04
N VAL A 79 -16.35 -19.36 -16.65
CA VAL A 79 -17.65 -18.99 -17.25
C VAL A 79 -18.32 -17.94 -16.39
N LEU A 80 -18.34 -16.70 -16.85
CA LEU A 80 -19.05 -15.61 -16.18
C LEU A 80 -20.55 -15.75 -16.46
N GLN A 81 -21.32 -16.04 -15.41
CA GLN A 81 -22.78 -16.14 -15.51
C GLN A 81 -23.40 -14.77 -15.88
N PRO A 82 -24.60 -14.76 -16.50
CA PRO A 82 -25.31 -13.52 -16.81
C PRO A 82 -25.48 -12.64 -15.58
N THR A 83 -25.34 -11.32 -15.75
CA THR A 83 -25.54 -10.32 -14.67
C THR A 83 -24.74 -10.59 -13.39
N CYS A 84 -23.62 -11.33 -13.50
CA CYS A 84 -22.81 -11.75 -12.37
C CYS A 84 -21.54 -10.91 -12.24
N GLN A 85 -21.00 -10.91 -11.03
CA GLN A 85 -19.71 -10.32 -10.67
C GLN A 85 -18.79 -11.45 -10.23
N HIS A 86 -17.57 -11.45 -10.75
CA HIS A 86 -16.49 -12.30 -10.27
C HIS A 86 -15.44 -11.42 -9.64
N THR A 87 -15.12 -11.65 -8.37
CA THR A 87 -14.12 -10.88 -7.62
C THR A 87 -12.95 -11.78 -7.27
N GLU A 88 -11.73 -11.27 -7.47
CA GLU A 88 -10.51 -11.90 -6.98
C GLU A 88 -9.76 -10.97 -6.05
N ASP A 89 -9.34 -11.54 -4.92
CA ASP A 89 -8.57 -10.84 -3.90
C ASP A 89 -7.11 -11.27 -3.97
N LEU A 90 -6.25 -10.31 -4.29
CA LEU A 90 -4.80 -10.48 -4.32
C LEU A 90 -4.21 -9.94 -3.01
N LYS A 91 -3.45 -10.81 -2.34
CA LYS A 91 -2.72 -10.45 -1.13
C LYS A 91 -1.28 -10.11 -1.49
N ILE A 92 -0.90 -8.86 -1.28
CA ILE A 92 0.45 -8.35 -1.51
C ILE A 92 1.19 -8.32 -0.16
N ILE A 93 2.36 -8.96 -0.14
CA ILE A 93 3.25 -9.02 1.03
C ILE A 93 4.60 -8.45 0.61
N THR A 94 5.07 -7.42 1.30
CA THR A 94 6.40 -6.84 1.07
C THR A 94 7.42 -7.50 1.99
N SER A 95 8.60 -7.81 1.46
CA SER A 95 9.69 -8.42 2.24
C SER A 95 10.47 -7.40 3.08
N THR A 96 10.35 -6.12 2.75
CA THR A 96 11.11 -5.01 3.33
C THR A 96 10.22 -3.79 3.46
N THR A 97 10.31 -3.07 4.58
CA THR A 97 9.61 -1.78 4.77
C THR A 97 10.26 -0.71 3.89
N GLN A 98 9.69 -0.48 2.71
CA GLN A 98 10.07 0.58 1.78
C GLN A 98 8.86 1.03 0.96
N GLN A 99 8.92 2.20 0.36
CA GLN A 99 7.84 2.67 -0.51
C GLN A 99 7.89 1.96 -1.86
N TYR A 100 6.72 1.53 -2.37
CA TYR A 100 6.59 0.90 -3.68
C TYR A 100 5.51 1.58 -4.51
N ASN A 101 5.80 1.75 -5.80
CA ASN A 101 4.80 2.05 -6.81
C ASN A 101 4.43 0.76 -7.53
N GLY A 102 3.22 0.27 -7.27
CA GLY A 102 2.64 -0.88 -7.92
C GLY A 102 1.96 -0.50 -9.24
N ARG A 103 2.01 -1.40 -10.21
CA ARG A 103 1.22 -1.35 -11.43
C ARG A 103 0.63 -2.72 -11.70
N ILE A 104 -0.69 -2.76 -11.84
CA ILE A 104 -1.40 -3.96 -12.28
C ILE A 104 -1.88 -3.77 -13.72
N GLN A 105 -1.71 -4.80 -14.54
CA GLN A 105 -2.26 -4.86 -15.89
C GLN A 105 -2.98 -6.19 -16.10
N ILE A 106 -4.25 -6.11 -16.45
CA ILE A 106 -5.09 -7.27 -16.70
C ILE A 106 -5.73 -7.14 -18.06
N GLN A 107 -5.77 -8.23 -18.82
CA GLN A 107 -6.53 -8.36 -20.04
C GLN A 107 -7.32 -9.67 -20.03
N VAL A 108 -8.62 -9.55 -20.27
CA VAL A 108 -9.57 -10.66 -20.32
C VAL A 108 -10.14 -10.78 -21.73
N LEU A 109 -10.12 -11.99 -22.26
CA LEU A 109 -10.62 -12.32 -23.59
C LEU A 109 -11.90 -13.15 -23.50
N PRO A 110 -12.97 -12.77 -24.21
CA PRO A 110 -14.12 -13.63 -24.43
C PRO A 110 -13.70 -14.84 -25.27
N VAL A 111 -14.01 -16.04 -24.80
CA VAL A 111 -13.76 -17.29 -25.53
C VAL A 111 -14.99 -17.60 -26.38
N ASN A 112 -14.82 -18.05 -27.62
CA ASN A 112 -15.91 -18.41 -28.55
C ASN A 112 -16.87 -17.26 -28.93
N TYR A 113 -16.57 -16.02 -28.53
CA TYR A 113 -17.33 -14.82 -28.91
C TYR A 113 -16.39 -13.78 -29.56
N PRO A 114 -15.93 -14.01 -30.81
CA PRO A 114 -14.95 -13.15 -31.47
C PRO A 114 -15.48 -11.73 -31.79
N ALA A 115 -16.79 -11.52 -31.70
CA ALA A 115 -17.43 -10.21 -31.86
C ALA A 115 -17.46 -9.38 -30.57
N LEU A 116 -17.01 -9.93 -29.43
CA LEU A 116 -16.86 -9.20 -28.18
C LEU A 116 -15.41 -8.74 -28.04
N ASP A 117 -15.23 -7.45 -27.79
CA ASP A 117 -13.91 -6.88 -27.54
C ASP A 117 -13.28 -7.46 -26.26
N SER A 118 -11.95 -7.56 -26.27
CA SER A 118 -11.20 -7.79 -25.05
C SER A 118 -11.40 -6.65 -24.07
N VAL A 119 -11.43 -6.95 -22.78
CA VAL A 119 -11.45 -5.92 -21.75
C VAL A 119 -10.10 -5.89 -21.05
N SER A 120 -9.52 -4.70 -20.95
CA SER A 120 -8.24 -4.49 -20.28
C SER A 120 -8.35 -3.41 -19.21
N ILE A 121 -7.60 -3.58 -18.13
CA ILE A 121 -7.41 -2.56 -17.10
C ILE A 121 -5.92 -2.40 -16.82
N THR A 122 -5.52 -1.15 -16.62
CA THR A 122 -4.20 -0.79 -16.08
C THR A 122 -4.44 0.15 -14.92
N HIS A 123 -3.85 -0.16 -13.77
CA HIS A 123 -3.99 0.66 -12.58
C HIS A 123 -2.66 0.75 -11.84
N SER A 124 -2.41 1.91 -11.25
CA SER A 124 -1.22 2.19 -10.47
C SER A 124 -1.62 2.58 -9.06
N PHE A 125 -0.87 2.09 -8.07
CA PHE A 125 -1.14 2.31 -6.66
C PHE A 125 0.18 2.44 -5.88
N GLY A 126 0.13 3.13 -4.74
CA GLY A 126 1.25 3.27 -3.82
C GLY A 126 1.13 2.30 -2.64
N ILE A 127 2.27 1.72 -2.23
CA ILE A 127 2.43 1.11 -0.91
C ILE A 127 3.37 2.04 -0.13
N TYR A 128 2.83 2.72 0.86
CA TYR A 128 3.53 3.74 1.63
C TYR A 128 4.31 3.11 2.80
N LEU A 129 5.41 3.75 3.19
CA LEU A 129 6.20 3.39 4.36
C LEU A 129 5.34 3.40 5.62
N ILE A 130 4.60 4.48 5.85
CA ILE A 130 3.83 4.67 7.09
C ILE A 130 2.79 3.57 7.30
N ASP A 131 2.17 3.08 6.22
CA ASP A 131 1.16 2.00 6.26
C ASP A 131 1.76 0.63 6.61
N GLN A 132 3.07 0.44 6.34
CA GLN A 132 3.80 -0.78 6.64
C GLN A 132 4.41 -0.79 8.05
N MET A 133 4.33 0.32 8.79
CA MET A 133 4.91 0.45 10.11
C MET A 133 3.87 0.20 11.20
N LYS A 134 4.27 -0.57 12.22
CA LYS A 134 3.48 -0.73 13.43
C LYS A 134 3.54 0.56 14.24
N LYS A 135 2.38 1.16 14.49
CA LYS A 135 2.23 2.38 15.30
C LYS A 135 1.89 2.01 16.74
N SER A 136 2.52 2.68 17.70
CA SER A 136 2.22 2.52 19.12
C SER A 136 2.58 3.77 19.91
N ILE A 137 1.77 4.11 20.91
CA ILE A 137 2.11 5.18 21.85
C ILE A 137 3.03 4.59 22.91
N VAL A 138 4.17 5.22 23.14
CA VAL A 138 5.18 4.76 24.09
C VAL A 138 5.47 5.81 25.15
N HIS A 139 5.92 5.35 26.31
CA HIS A 139 6.40 6.27 27.34
C HIS A 139 7.73 6.90 26.93
N PRO A 140 8.04 8.10 27.45
CA PRO A 140 9.30 8.76 27.17
C PRO A 140 10.46 7.81 27.49
N PRO A 141 11.43 7.63 26.58
CA PRO A 141 12.59 6.82 26.87
C PRO A 141 13.32 7.38 28.09
N GLN A 142 13.59 6.53 29.07
CA GLN A 142 14.40 6.90 30.23
C GLN A 142 15.85 7.08 29.74
N GLN A 143 16.32 8.34 29.75
CA GLN A 143 17.70 8.79 29.55
C GLN A 143 18.24 8.94 28.11
N HIS A 144 18.59 10.19 27.79
CA HIS A 144 19.82 10.65 27.10
C HIS A 144 20.24 10.05 25.74
N GLN A 145 19.31 9.80 24.82
CA GLN A 145 19.61 9.66 23.38
C GLN A 145 18.74 10.57 22.50
N GLN A 146 18.57 11.83 22.91
CA GLN A 146 18.11 12.87 21.98
C GLN A 146 19.31 13.32 21.15
N GLU A 147 19.75 12.47 20.23
CA GLU A 147 20.48 12.95 19.04
C GLU A 147 19.56 13.87 18.23
N GLU A 148 20.13 14.80 17.45
CA GLU A 148 19.40 15.75 16.59
C GLU A 148 18.19 15.07 15.95
N GLY A 149 17.01 15.44 16.48
CA GLY A 149 15.75 15.16 15.86
C GLY A 149 15.44 16.30 14.90
N HIS A 150 14.80 15.96 13.80
CA HIS A 150 14.41 16.96 12.83
C HIS A 150 12.96 17.39 13.15
N GLU A 151 12.71 18.69 13.12
CA GLU A 151 11.42 19.28 13.49
C GLU A 151 10.56 19.52 12.26
N TRP A 152 9.28 19.13 12.35
CA TRP A 152 8.25 19.39 11.34
C TRP A 152 6.95 19.86 11.97
N THR A 153 6.04 20.30 11.14
CA THR A 153 4.71 20.76 11.55
C THR A 153 3.70 20.19 10.58
N TYR A 154 2.70 19.49 11.12
CA TYR A 154 1.62 18.88 10.35
C TYR A 154 0.26 19.25 10.94
N GLN A 155 -0.81 19.05 10.20
CA GLN A 155 -2.15 19.14 10.77
C GLN A 155 -2.39 18.03 11.81
N GLY A 156 -3.04 18.38 12.92
CA GLY A 156 -3.33 17.41 13.97
C GLY A 156 -4.23 16.26 13.49
N GLN A 157 -5.20 16.55 12.61
CA GLN A 157 -6.05 15.53 12.00
C GLN A 157 -5.23 14.57 11.13
N PHE A 158 -4.35 15.10 10.28
CA PHE A 158 -3.47 14.30 9.42
C PHE A 158 -2.62 13.32 10.24
N LEU A 159 -1.99 13.79 11.33
CA LEU A 159 -1.19 12.91 12.20
C LEU A 159 -2.02 11.80 12.85
N ARG A 160 -3.27 12.09 13.25
CA ARG A 160 -4.15 11.05 13.82
C ARG A 160 -4.49 9.99 12.80
N GLU A 161 -4.78 10.40 11.56
CA GLU A 161 -5.07 9.49 10.46
C GLU A 161 -3.83 8.64 10.11
N MET A 162 -2.66 9.27 9.94
CA MET A 162 -1.43 8.56 9.57
C MET A 162 -0.89 7.63 10.65
N PHE A 163 -1.11 7.96 11.93
CA PHE A 163 -0.64 7.14 13.06
C PHE A 163 -1.69 6.16 13.59
N ASP A 164 -2.80 5.97 12.90
CA ASP A 164 -3.93 5.11 13.31
C ASP A 164 -4.40 5.41 14.74
N MET A 165 -4.45 6.70 15.09
CA MET A 165 -4.91 7.14 16.41
C MET A 165 -6.42 7.35 16.41
N ASP A 166 -7.03 7.10 17.56
CA ASP A 166 -8.45 7.42 17.76
C ASP A 166 -8.68 8.93 17.50
N PRO A 167 -9.62 9.31 16.62
CA PRO A 167 -9.94 10.71 16.35
C PRO A 167 -10.25 11.56 17.60
N VAL A 168 -10.75 10.94 18.69
CA VAL A 168 -11.02 11.66 19.95
C VAL A 168 -9.83 11.75 20.90
N MET A 169 -8.72 11.06 20.62
CA MET A 169 -7.52 11.14 21.44
C MET A 169 -6.76 12.44 21.17
N ALA A 170 -6.48 13.19 22.24
CA ALA A 170 -5.69 14.41 22.14
C ALA A 170 -4.22 14.10 21.80
N LEU A 171 -3.61 14.94 20.96
CA LEU A 171 -2.17 14.91 20.69
C LEU A 171 -1.48 15.77 21.76
N GLU A 172 -1.07 15.16 22.86
CA GLU A 172 -0.51 15.88 24.00
C GLU A 172 0.98 16.18 23.84
N GLN A 173 1.41 17.36 24.28
CA GLN A 173 2.83 17.70 24.33
C GLN A 173 3.61 16.69 25.19
N GLY A 174 4.73 16.20 24.65
CA GLY A 174 5.57 15.18 25.28
C GLY A 174 5.13 13.74 24.99
N MET A 175 4.04 13.54 24.23
CA MET A 175 3.64 12.22 23.74
C MET A 175 4.65 11.68 22.74
N PHE A 176 4.95 10.37 22.83
CA PHE A 176 5.81 9.68 21.87
C PHE A 176 5.04 8.60 21.12
N VAL A 177 5.19 8.60 19.80
CA VAL A 177 4.68 7.59 18.89
C VAL A 177 5.86 6.82 18.35
N CYS A 178 5.89 5.51 18.59
CA CYS A 178 6.84 4.61 17.99
C CYS A 178 6.27 4.03 16.71
N LEU A 179 7.00 4.22 15.62
CA LEU A 179 6.78 3.62 14.31
C LEU A 179 7.85 2.54 14.14
N GLU A 180 7.44 1.28 14.12
CA GLU A 180 8.33 0.12 14.05
C GLU A 180 8.14 -0.62 12.73
N SER A 181 9.22 -0.80 11.97
CA SER A 181 9.24 -1.61 10.75
C SER A 181 9.26 -3.11 11.06
N SER A 182 9.01 -3.93 10.05
CA SER A 182 8.97 -5.39 10.18
C SER A 182 10.32 -6.01 10.57
N ASP A 183 11.43 -5.33 10.28
CA ASP A 183 12.78 -5.72 10.69
C ASP A 183 13.15 -5.26 12.12
N GLY A 184 12.23 -4.59 12.83
CA GLY A 184 12.42 -4.08 14.18
C GLY A 184 13.11 -2.71 14.26
N THR A 185 13.42 -2.08 13.14
CA THR A 185 13.92 -0.69 13.12
C THR A 185 12.82 0.26 13.62
N LYS A 186 13.19 1.22 14.47
CA LYS A 186 12.24 2.15 15.10
C LYS A 186 12.52 3.58 14.71
N VAL A 187 11.44 4.31 14.42
CA VAL A 187 11.39 5.76 14.35
C VAL A 187 10.46 6.24 15.46
N LEU A 188 10.94 7.16 16.29
CA LEU A 188 10.14 7.81 17.33
C LEU A 188 9.70 9.18 16.83
N CYS A 189 8.44 9.50 16.97
CA CYS A 189 7.88 10.83 16.76
C CYS A 189 7.46 11.40 18.11
N ARG A 190 8.03 12.54 18.51
CA ARG A 190 7.66 13.27 19.72
C ARG A 190 6.75 14.43 19.35
N ILE A 191 5.65 14.60 20.06
CA ILE A 191 4.78 15.76 19.94
C ILE A 191 5.36 16.90 20.79
N ASP A 192 5.76 17.99 20.15
CA ASP A 192 6.44 19.12 20.81
C ASP A 192 5.52 20.27 21.23
N GLY A 193 4.30 20.28 20.69
CA GLY A 193 3.26 21.23 21.07
C GLY A 193 2.27 21.47 19.93
N ASP A 194 1.18 22.16 20.27
CA ASP A 194 0.16 22.61 19.35
C ASP A 194 0.29 24.12 19.10
N ASN A 195 0.00 24.55 17.87
CA ASN A 195 -0.15 25.96 17.51
C ASN A 195 -1.50 26.09 16.77
N GLY A 196 -2.60 25.87 17.49
CA GLY A 196 -3.94 25.78 16.91
C GLY A 196 -4.16 24.42 16.26
N ASP A 197 -4.48 24.39 14.96
CA ASP A 197 -4.76 23.14 14.23
C ASP A 197 -3.50 22.36 13.83
N SER A 198 -2.34 23.03 13.87
CA SER A 198 -1.05 22.45 13.52
C SER A 198 -0.29 21.97 14.75
N VAL A 199 0.37 20.82 14.62
CA VAL A 199 1.12 20.14 15.68
C VAL A 199 2.58 20.07 15.27
N LYS A 200 3.45 20.59 16.15
CA LYS A 200 4.90 20.48 15.99
C LYS A 200 5.33 19.09 16.43
N VAL A 201 6.11 18.43 15.60
CA VAL A 201 6.64 17.08 15.88
C VAL A 201 8.13 17.02 15.63
N CYS A 202 8.78 16.08 16.30
CA CYS A 202 10.20 15.82 16.12
C CYS A 202 10.44 14.31 15.91
N PHE A 203 11.10 13.94 14.82
CA PHE A 203 11.40 12.54 14.50
C PHE A 203 12.83 12.16 14.87
N PHE A 204 12.97 10.97 15.47
CA PHE A 204 14.23 10.38 15.91
C PHE A 204 14.34 8.94 15.42
N GLY A 205 15.54 8.49 15.11
CA GLY A 205 15.78 7.10 14.73
C GLY A 205 17.26 6.86 14.45
N ALA A 206 17.73 5.65 14.74
CA ALA A 206 19.10 5.23 14.45
C ALA A 206 19.36 5.16 12.93
N ASN A 207 18.35 4.75 12.17
CA ASN A 207 18.40 4.75 10.71
C ASN A 207 17.93 6.10 10.15
N LYS A 208 18.88 6.99 9.85
CA LYS A 208 18.59 8.34 9.34
C LYS A 208 17.94 8.35 7.96
N ASP A 209 18.24 7.36 7.12
CA ASP A 209 17.64 7.27 5.78
C ASP A 209 16.16 6.86 5.85
N LEU A 210 15.81 5.98 6.78
CA LEU A 210 14.41 5.64 7.07
C LEU A 210 13.65 6.86 7.59
N VAL A 211 14.22 7.61 8.54
CA VAL A 211 13.61 8.84 9.06
C VAL A 211 13.37 9.85 7.92
N ARG A 212 14.38 10.09 7.08
CA ARG A 212 14.27 11.03 5.95
C ARG A 212 13.21 10.58 4.94
N SER A 213 13.18 9.29 4.61
CA SER A 213 12.22 8.72 3.66
C SER A 213 10.79 8.82 4.18
N LEU A 214 10.59 8.51 5.47
CA LEU A 214 9.29 8.61 6.12
C LEU A 214 8.78 10.06 6.13
N VAL A 215 9.62 11.00 6.54
CA VAL A 215 9.23 12.42 6.56
C VAL A 215 8.90 12.91 5.16
N HIS A 216 9.75 12.61 4.17
CA HIS A 216 9.48 13.00 2.79
C HIS A 216 8.14 12.43 2.29
N GLU A 217 7.81 11.19 2.68
CA GLU A 217 6.51 10.61 2.39
C GLU A 217 5.37 11.38 3.09
N LEU A 218 5.48 11.67 4.39
CA LEU A 218 4.48 12.45 5.13
C LEU A 218 4.28 13.85 4.54
N ASP A 219 5.37 14.55 4.17
CA ASP A 219 5.31 15.86 3.51
C ASP A 219 4.60 15.79 2.14
N SER A 220 4.66 14.63 1.47
CA SER A 220 3.97 14.43 0.19
C SER A 220 2.48 14.09 0.36
N LEU A 221 2.09 13.64 1.55
CA LEU A 221 0.71 13.25 1.88
C LEU A 221 -0.06 14.38 2.59
N ASP A 222 0.62 15.32 3.26
CA ASP A 222 0.03 16.51 3.89
C ASP A 222 -0.24 17.61 2.83
N VAL A 223 -1.27 17.41 2.00
CA VAL A 223 -1.69 18.31 0.89
C VAL A 223 -3.00 19.04 1.18
#